data_AF-A0A968WXE6-F1
#
_entry.id   AF-A0A968WXE6-F1
#
_cell.length_a   1.000
_cell.length_b   1.000
_cell.length_c   1.000
_cell.angle_alpha   90.00
_cell.angle_beta   90.00
_cell.angle_gamma   90.00
#
_symmetry.space_group_name_H-M   'P 1'
#
loop_
_entity.id
_entity.type
_entity.pdbx_description
1 polymer ?
#
loop_
_entity_poly.entity_id
_entity_poly.type
_entity_poly.pdbx_seq_one_letter_code
_entity_poly.pdbx_strand_id
1 'polypeptide(L)'
;MILSTSPDMNRTDRLVSLVMLLQSRRVMTAAEMAAHFEITERTIYRDLAALGEGGVPIIGEPGVGYSLMRGYQLPPVMFSPEEAAALVTSGMLAEQMTDQSVRGPMRTALAKLTAILPMEQQNRVQRLRGAMSVQGQKPTPGPVSLSNIQAATADRQVLRLQYNGATRGHATERDVEPLGLVYYLQQWHLIA
;
A
#
# COMPACT_ATOMS: atom_id res chain seq x y z
N MET A 1 -20.38 -16.92 4.96
CA MET A 1 -19.64 -18.18 5.12
C MET A 1 -18.62 -18.16 4.01
N ILE A 2 -17.40 -17.69 4.21
CA ILE A 2 -16.32 -18.28 5.01
C ILE A 2 -15.55 -17.13 5.71
N LEU A 3 -15.55 -17.09 7.05
CA LEU A 3 -14.55 -16.32 7.80
C LEU A 3 -13.30 -17.20 7.85
N SER A 4 -12.23 -16.75 7.20
CA SER A 4 -10.92 -17.39 7.26
C SER A 4 -10.40 -17.26 8.69
N THR A 5 -10.50 -18.33 9.46
CA THR A 5 -9.77 -18.49 10.72
C THR A 5 -8.28 -18.38 10.41
N SER A 6 -7.69 -17.24 10.79
CA SER A 6 -6.23 -17.11 10.74
C SER A 6 -5.62 -18.09 11.74
N PRO A 7 -4.53 -18.78 11.36
CA PRO A 7 -3.85 -19.73 12.26
C PRO A 7 -3.42 -19.01 13.53
N ASP A 8 -3.36 -19.72 14.66
CA ASP A 8 -2.97 -19.23 15.99
C ASP A 8 -1.85 -18.18 15.87
N MET A 9 -2.23 -16.91 15.90
CA MET A 9 -1.31 -15.82 15.64
C MET A 9 -0.30 -15.77 16.79
N ASN A 10 0.98 -15.95 16.47
CA ASN A 10 2.04 -15.88 17.45
C ASN A 10 2.03 -14.48 18.10
N ARG A 11 2.37 -14.41 19.38
CA ARG A 11 2.31 -13.18 20.19
C ARG A 11 3.07 -12.03 19.56
N THR A 12 4.23 -12.28 18.94
CA THR A 12 5.02 -11.24 18.27
C THR A 12 4.27 -10.59 17.11
N ASP A 13 3.65 -11.41 16.25
CA ASP A 13 2.86 -10.92 15.10
C ASP A 13 1.63 -10.14 15.60
N ARG A 14 1.02 -10.60 16.71
CA ARG A 14 -0.08 -9.88 17.35
C ARG A 14 0.34 -8.52 17.91
N LEU A 15 1.50 -8.42 18.55
CA LEU A 15 2.02 -7.16 19.09
C LEU A 15 2.26 -6.15 17.96
N VAL A 16 2.87 -6.57 16.85
CA VAL A 16 3.07 -5.73 15.66
C VAL A 16 1.72 -5.29 15.08
N SER A 17 0.79 -6.22 14.91
CA SER A 17 -0.56 -5.95 14.39
C SER A 17 -1.34 -5.00 15.28
N LEU A 18 -1.21 -5.11 16.61
CA LEU A 18 -1.86 -4.24 17.59
C LEU A 18 -1.38 -2.79 17.46
N VAL A 19 -0.08 -2.57 17.23
CA VAL A 19 0.45 -1.21 16.99
C VAL A 19 -0.03 -0.66 15.65
N MET A 20 -0.01 -1.46 14.59
CA MET A 20 -0.54 -1.05 13.28
C MET A 20 -2.02 -0.66 13.37
N LEU A 21 -2.80 -1.45 14.13
CA LEU A 21 -4.22 -1.18 14.38
C LEU A 21 -4.41 0.17 15.08
N LEU A 22 -3.67 0.43 16.17
CA LEU A 22 -3.70 1.71 16.90
C LEU A 22 -3.11 2.90 16.10
N GLN A 23 -2.33 2.65 15.05
CA GLN A 23 -1.87 3.71 14.15
C GLN A 23 -2.92 4.06 13.09
N SER A 24 -3.68 3.06 12.61
CA SER A 24 -4.73 3.25 11.61
C SER A 24 -5.99 3.93 12.18
N ARG A 25 -6.23 3.82 13.49
CA ARG A 25 -7.39 4.38 14.18
C ARG A 25 -6.97 5.36 15.27
N ARG A 26 -7.76 6.41 15.47
CA ARG A 26 -7.41 7.47 16.42
C ARG A 26 -7.49 7.04 17.88
N VAL A 27 -8.46 6.18 18.22
CA VAL A 27 -8.70 5.61 19.57
C VAL A 27 -9.41 4.26 19.41
N MET A 28 -9.05 3.24 20.19
CA MET A 28 -9.77 1.97 20.32
C MET A 28 -9.82 1.46 21.76
N THR A 29 -10.93 0.86 22.15
CA THR A 29 -11.10 0.19 23.46
C THR A 29 -10.46 -1.20 23.47
N ALA A 30 -10.17 -1.72 24.67
CA ALA A 30 -9.67 -3.09 24.82
C ALA A 30 -10.67 -4.14 24.28
N ALA A 31 -11.98 -3.91 24.45
CA ALA A 31 -13.04 -4.77 23.94
C ALA A 31 -13.05 -4.83 22.40
N GLU A 32 -12.88 -3.69 21.71
CA GLU A 32 -12.81 -3.66 20.25
C GLU A 32 -11.56 -4.37 19.72
N MET A 33 -10.42 -4.18 20.38
CA MET A 33 -9.18 -4.88 20.01
C MET A 33 -9.29 -6.39 20.28
N ALA A 34 -9.90 -6.78 21.39
CA ALA A 34 -10.16 -8.17 21.75
C ALA A 34 -11.05 -8.86 20.71
N ALA A 35 -12.13 -8.19 20.28
CA ALA A 35 -13.01 -8.68 19.22
C ALA A 35 -12.28 -8.78 17.87
N HIS A 36 -11.43 -7.80 17.53
CA HIS A 36 -10.68 -7.80 16.26
C HIS A 36 -9.69 -8.97 16.15
N PHE A 37 -9.02 -9.30 17.26
CA PHE A 37 -8.03 -10.37 17.31
C PHE A 37 -8.58 -11.71 17.83
N GLU A 38 -9.89 -11.79 18.10
CA GLU A 38 -10.57 -12.97 18.66
C GLU A 38 -9.93 -13.50 19.96
N ILE A 39 -9.52 -12.59 20.84
CA ILE A 39 -8.89 -12.89 22.14
C ILE A 39 -9.64 -12.20 23.28
N THR A 40 -9.18 -12.42 24.52
CA THR A 40 -9.73 -11.75 25.69
C THR A 40 -9.16 -10.35 25.89
N GLU A 41 -9.93 -9.45 26.52
CA GLU A 41 -9.43 -8.15 26.96
C GLU A 41 -8.20 -8.27 27.87
N ARG A 42 -8.16 -9.30 28.74
CA ARG A 42 -6.99 -9.58 29.58
C ARG A 42 -5.71 -9.78 28.76
N THR A 43 -5.81 -10.45 27.62
CA THR A 43 -4.68 -10.64 26.69
C THR A 43 -4.27 -9.30 26.07
N ILE A 44 -5.23 -8.47 25.66
CA ILE A 44 -4.97 -7.12 25.13
C ILE A 44 -4.26 -6.26 26.16
N TYR A 45 -4.74 -6.20 27.42
CA TYR A 45 -4.07 -5.41 28.47
C TYR A 45 -2.63 -5.86 28.68
N ARG A 46 -2.36 -7.17 28.65
CA ARG A 46 -0.99 -7.72 28.74
C ARG A 46 -0.11 -7.33 27.56
N ASP A 47 -0.69 -7.30 26.36
CA ASP A 47 0.04 -6.96 25.14
C ASP A 47 0.29 -5.44 25.06
N LEU A 48 -0.67 -4.59 25.44
CA LEU A 48 -0.49 -3.14 25.61
C LEU A 48 0.60 -2.81 26.64
N ALA A 49 0.61 -3.52 27.78
CA ALA A 49 1.67 -3.36 28.78
C ALA A 49 3.05 -3.73 28.22
N ALA A 50 3.16 -4.87 27.52
CA ALA A 50 4.41 -5.32 26.90
C ALA A 50 4.92 -4.35 25.81
N LEU A 51 4.02 -3.75 25.04
CA LEU A 51 4.36 -2.70 24.08
C LEU A 51 4.88 -1.43 24.78
N GLY A 52 4.24 -1.02 25.88
CA GLY A 52 4.69 0.10 26.70
C GLY A 52 6.09 -0.13 27.29
N GLU A 53 6.34 -1.33 27.83
CA GLU A 53 7.66 -1.76 28.29
C GLU A 53 8.71 -1.76 27.16
N GLY A 54 8.27 -2.10 25.93
CA GLY A 54 9.07 -2.04 24.71
C GLY A 54 9.30 -0.63 24.13
N GLY A 55 8.82 0.42 24.81
CA GLY A 55 9.02 1.82 24.39
C GLY A 55 8.00 2.35 23.39
N VAL A 56 6.90 1.63 23.14
CA VAL A 56 5.78 2.14 22.34
C VAL A 56 4.95 3.11 23.20
N PRO A 57 4.80 4.39 22.83
CA PRO A 57 4.12 5.40 23.64
C PRO A 57 2.60 5.28 23.48
N ILE A 58 2.02 4.31 24.20
CA ILE A 58 0.58 4.08 24.26
C ILE A 58 -0.02 5.02 25.31
N ILE A 59 -1.05 5.76 24.91
CA ILE A 59 -1.87 6.59 25.79
C ILE A 59 -3.19 5.85 26.06
N GLY A 60 -3.49 5.61 27.33
CA GLY A 60 -4.79 5.09 27.76
C GLY A 60 -5.55 6.17 28.52
N GLU A 61 -6.80 6.42 28.12
CA GLU A 61 -7.69 7.35 28.82
C GLU A 61 -8.95 6.59 29.31
N PRO A 62 -9.22 6.57 30.63
CA PRO A 62 -10.36 5.85 31.20
C PRO A 62 -11.68 6.24 30.53
N GLY A 63 -12.46 5.25 30.11
CA GLY A 63 -13.75 5.47 29.43
C GLY A 63 -13.67 5.91 27.96
N VAL A 64 -12.46 6.17 27.44
CA VAL A 64 -12.23 6.57 26.05
C VAL A 64 -11.55 5.45 25.25
N GLY A 65 -10.48 4.86 25.80
CA GLY A 65 -9.74 3.77 25.17
C GLY A 65 -8.24 4.06 25.06
N TYR A 66 -7.60 3.40 24.11
CA TYR A 66 -6.16 3.44 23.87
C TYR A 66 -5.83 4.05 22.51
N SER A 67 -4.72 4.76 22.45
CA SER A 67 -4.17 5.36 21.22
C SER A 67 -2.66 5.42 21.29
N LEU A 68 -2.00 5.62 20.14
CA LEU A 68 -0.60 6.01 20.13
C LEU A 68 -0.47 7.51 20.39
N MET A 69 0.59 7.91 21.07
CA MET A 69 0.91 9.33 21.23
C MET A 69 0.91 10.04 19.88
N ARG A 70 0.26 11.21 19.81
CA ARG A 70 0.19 11.99 18.57
C ARG A 70 1.59 12.22 18.00
N GLY A 71 1.76 11.91 16.72
CA GLY A 71 3.03 12.05 16.02
C GLY A 71 4.01 10.90 16.25
N TYR A 72 3.67 9.90 17.06
CA TYR A 72 4.43 8.66 17.09
C TYR A 72 4.33 7.96 15.72
N GLN A 73 5.48 7.82 15.08
CA GLN A 73 5.64 6.98 13.91
C GLN A 73 6.30 5.70 14.38
N LEU A 74 5.71 4.57 13.98
CA LEU A 74 6.35 3.27 14.16
C LEU A 74 7.81 3.33 13.66
N PRO A 75 8.73 2.58 14.30
CA PRO A 75 10.01 2.26 13.67
C PRO A 75 9.78 1.77 12.24
N PRO A 76 10.75 1.94 11.32
CA PRO A 76 10.62 1.51 9.94
C PRO A 76 10.04 0.09 9.87
N VAL A 77 9.00 -0.10 9.05
CA VAL A 77 8.42 -1.43 8.83
C VAL A 77 9.54 -2.34 8.34
N MET A 78 9.82 -3.39 9.12
CA MET A 78 10.83 -4.37 8.75
C MET A 78 10.24 -5.28 7.68
N PHE A 79 10.82 -5.28 6.49
CA PHE A 79 10.45 -6.21 5.43
C PHE A 79 11.25 -7.50 5.58
N SER A 80 10.57 -8.63 5.43
CA SER A 80 11.21 -9.92 5.19
C SER A 80 11.93 -9.93 3.82
N PRO A 81 12.92 -10.80 3.63
CA PRO A 81 13.58 -10.97 2.34
C PRO A 81 12.61 -11.31 1.19
N GLU A 82 11.51 -12.00 1.50
CA GLU A 82 10.46 -12.41 0.57
C GLU A 82 9.59 -11.23 0.16
N GLU A 83 9.17 -10.39 1.12
CA GLU A 83 8.41 -9.17 0.85
C GLU A 83 9.22 -8.16 0.03
N ALA A 84 10.50 -7.98 0.37
CA ALA A 84 11.40 -7.11 -0.39
C ALA A 84 11.56 -7.59 -1.85
N ALA A 85 11.73 -8.89 -2.05
CA ALA A 85 11.81 -9.48 -3.39
C ALA A 85 10.50 -9.31 -4.19
N ALA A 86 9.35 -9.50 -3.55
CA ALA A 86 8.04 -9.32 -4.16
C ALA A 86 7.79 -7.87 -4.60
N LEU A 87 8.15 -6.91 -3.76
CA LEU A 87 7.98 -5.48 -4.05
C LEU A 87 8.91 -5.01 -5.17
N VAL A 88 10.16 -5.48 -5.20
CA VAL A 88 11.10 -5.20 -6.29
C VAL A 88 10.60 -5.80 -7.60
N THR A 89 10.12 -7.04 -7.59
CA THR A 89 9.53 -7.71 -8.76
C THR A 89 8.33 -6.92 -9.29
N SER A 90 7.43 -6.52 -8.39
CA SER A 90 6.25 -5.70 -8.73
C SER A 90 6.66 -4.35 -9.33
N GLY A 91 7.69 -3.72 -8.77
CA GLY A 91 8.28 -2.50 -9.32
C GLY A 91 8.79 -2.68 -10.75
N MET A 92 9.52 -3.76 -11.02
CA MET A 92 10.03 -4.07 -12.37
C MET A 92 8.91 -4.29 -13.39
N LEU A 93 7.81 -4.92 -12.99
CA LEU A 93 6.62 -5.08 -13.84
C LEU A 93 5.95 -3.72 -14.09
N ALA A 94 5.73 -2.94 -13.02
CA ALA A 94 5.09 -1.65 -13.10
C ALA A 94 5.89 -0.63 -13.94
N GLU A 95 7.23 -0.73 -14.00
CA GLU A 95 8.05 0.07 -14.93
C GLU A 95 7.62 -0.06 -16.40
N GLN A 96 7.13 -1.24 -16.78
CA GLN A 96 6.65 -1.51 -18.15
C GLN A 96 5.17 -1.21 -18.32
N MET A 97 4.38 -1.34 -17.25
CA MET A 97 2.92 -1.20 -17.34
C MET A 97 2.43 0.25 -17.13
N THR A 98 3.27 1.14 -16.60
CA THR A 98 2.84 2.49 -16.16
C THR A 98 3.57 3.61 -16.90
N ASP A 99 3.13 4.85 -16.71
CA ASP A 99 3.74 6.05 -17.30
C ASP A 99 4.73 6.73 -16.34
N GLN A 100 5.30 7.86 -16.76
CA GLN A 100 6.27 8.60 -15.94
C GLN A 100 5.66 9.14 -14.63
N SER A 101 4.36 9.44 -14.62
CA SER A 101 3.67 9.99 -13.44
C SER A 101 3.61 8.98 -12.30
N VAL A 102 3.60 7.68 -12.59
CA VAL A 102 3.69 6.60 -11.60
C VAL A 102 5.12 6.08 -11.42
N ARG A 103 5.90 5.95 -12.51
CA ARG A 103 7.28 5.41 -12.45
C ARG A 103 8.20 6.21 -11.53
N GLY A 104 8.15 7.55 -11.58
CA GLY A 104 9.00 8.42 -10.75
C GLY A 104 8.80 8.21 -9.24
N PRO A 105 7.57 8.38 -8.73
CA PRO A 105 7.25 8.10 -7.33
C PRO A 105 7.56 6.66 -6.93
N MET A 106 7.26 5.68 -7.78
CA MET A 106 7.55 4.27 -7.53
C MET A 106 9.05 3.99 -7.35
N ARG A 107 9.91 4.52 -8.24
CA ARG A 107 11.38 4.38 -8.10
C ARG A 107 11.87 4.96 -6.79
N THR A 108 11.32 6.11 -6.40
CA THR A 108 11.65 6.78 -5.14
C THR A 108 11.23 5.91 -3.95
N ALA A 109 10.03 5.33 -3.98
CA ALA A 109 9.54 4.44 -2.95
C ALA A 109 10.40 3.18 -2.82
N LEU A 110 10.76 2.53 -3.93
CA LEU A 110 11.62 1.34 -3.93
C LEU A 110 13.04 1.64 -3.45
N ALA A 111 13.58 2.83 -3.76
CA ALA A 111 14.87 3.26 -3.24
C ALA A 111 14.84 3.43 -1.72
N LYS A 112 13.79 4.08 -1.19
CA LYS A 112 13.58 4.23 0.27
C LYS A 112 13.40 2.87 0.94
N LEU A 113 12.64 1.97 0.34
CA LEU A 113 12.45 0.60 0.84
C LEU A 113 13.79 -0.15 0.89
N THR A 114 14.55 -0.12 -0.20
CA THR A 114 15.84 -0.83 -0.26
C THR A 114 16.81 -0.28 0.79
N ALA A 115 16.80 1.03 1.04
CA ALA A 115 17.69 1.69 1.99
C ALA A 115 17.46 1.28 3.45
N ILE A 116 16.25 0.83 3.82
CA ILE A 116 15.96 0.38 5.19
C ILE A 116 16.26 -1.11 5.43
N LEU A 117 16.59 -1.87 4.39
CA LEU A 117 16.92 -3.29 4.51
C LEU A 117 18.35 -3.48 5.07
N PRO A 118 18.61 -4.57 5.82
CA PRO A 118 19.97 -5.01 6.11
C PRO A 118 20.81 -5.21 4.85
N MET A 119 22.12 -4.95 4.94
CA MET A 119 23.04 -4.97 3.78
C MET A 119 23.01 -6.27 2.97
N GLU A 120 22.87 -7.42 3.64
CA GLU A 120 22.75 -8.72 2.98
C GLU A 120 21.51 -8.80 2.07
N GLN A 121 20.38 -8.30 2.56
CA GLN A 121 19.12 -8.29 1.82
C GLN A 121 19.17 -7.28 0.67
N GLN A 122 19.80 -6.12 0.85
CA GLN A 122 20.05 -5.16 -0.22
C GLN A 122 20.82 -5.82 -1.38
N ASN A 123 21.90 -6.55 -1.05
CA ASN A 123 22.70 -7.26 -2.05
C ASN A 123 21.89 -8.36 -2.76
N ARG A 124 21.05 -9.10 -2.02
CA ARG A 124 20.14 -10.10 -2.62
C ARG A 124 19.15 -9.45 -3.58
N VAL A 125 18.53 -8.34 -3.20
CA VAL A 125 17.61 -7.56 -4.04
C VAL A 125 18.30 -7.05 -5.31
N GLN A 126 19.52 -6.52 -5.20
CA GLN A 126 20.27 -6.03 -6.36
C GLN A 126 20.63 -7.17 -7.33
N ARG A 127 21.07 -8.34 -6.82
CA ARG A 127 21.32 -9.52 -7.64
C ARG A 127 20.06 -10.00 -8.35
N LEU A 128 18.94 -10.08 -7.63
CA LEU A 128 17.65 -10.48 -8.21
C LEU A 128 17.24 -9.52 -9.34
N ARG A 129 17.30 -8.21 -9.08
CA ARG A 129 16.99 -7.18 -10.07
C ARG A 129 17.90 -7.25 -11.31
N GLY A 130 19.18 -7.54 -11.14
CA GLY A 130 20.14 -7.71 -12.24
C GLY A 130 19.94 -9.01 -13.04
N ALA A 131 19.40 -10.05 -12.41
CA ALA A 131 19.11 -11.34 -13.03
C ALA A 131 17.74 -11.39 -13.74
N MET A 132 16.91 -10.35 -13.61
CA MET A 132 15.58 -10.27 -14.18
C MET A 132 15.51 -9.22 -15.29
N SER A 133 14.71 -9.51 -16.31
CA SER A 133 14.36 -8.54 -17.35
C SER A 133 12.87 -8.66 -17.65
N VAL A 134 12.16 -7.55 -17.59
CA VAL A 134 10.76 -7.48 -17.99
C VAL A 134 10.69 -6.86 -19.37
N GLN A 135 10.31 -7.68 -20.35
CA GLN A 135 10.08 -7.25 -21.72
C GLN A 135 8.64 -6.77 -21.84
N GLY A 136 8.47 -5.54 -22.33
CA GLY A 136 7.16 -4.94 -22.53
C GLY A 136 7.28 -3.71 -23.40
N GLN A 137 6.19 -3.33 -24.05
CA GLN A 137 6.13 -2.09 -24.78
C GLN A 137 5.88 -0.96 -23.77
N LYS A 138 6.91 -0.16 -23.49
CA LYS A 138 6.72 1.01 -22.61
C LYS A 138 5.61 1.88 -23.19
N PRO A 139 4.63 2.32 -22.38
CA PRO A 139 3.60 3.22 -22.83
C PRO A 139 4.25 4.43 -23.50
N THR A 140 3.80 4.72 -24.72
CA THR A 140 4.23 5.92 -25.44
C THR A 140 3.96 7.13 -24.56
N PRO A 141 4.91 8.06 -24.39
CA PRO A 141 4.66 9.30 -23.68
C PRO A 141 3.45 10.01 -24.30
N GLY A 142 2.36 10.06 -23.56
CA GLY A 142 1.14 10.77 -23.93
C GLY A 142 0.97 12.02 -23.07
N PRO A 143 0.11 12.96 -23.48
CA PRO A 143 -0.22 14.14 -22.68
C PRO A 143 -1.02 13.79 -21.41
N VAL A 144 -1.57 12.57 -21.35
CA VAL A 144 -2.43 12.10 -20.28
C VAL A 144 -1.60 11.40 -19.21
N SER A 145 -1.72 11.87 -17.97
CA SER A 145 -1.09 11.25 -16.79
C SER A 145 -2.03 10.21 -16.18
N LEU A 146 -1.52 8.99 -16.03
CA LEU A 146 -2.20 7.89 -15.35
C LEU A 146 -2.53 8.24 -13.91
N SER A 147 -1.62 8.90 -13.17
CA SER A 147 -1.88 9.30 -11.79
C SER A 147 -3.02 10.30 -11.66
N ASN A 148 -3.20 11.20 -12.64
CA ASN A 148 -4.33 12.13 -12.64
C ASN A 148 -5.66 11.39 -12.85
N ILE A 149 -5.69 10.40 -13.74
CA ILE A 149 -6.89 9.58 -13.93
C ILE A 149 -7.17 8.76 -12.66
N GLN A 150 -6.14 8.14 -12.05
CA GLN A 150 -6.28 7.40 -10.79
C GLN A 150 -6.85 8.28 -9.67
N ALA A 151 -6.36 9.51 -9.53
CA ALA A 151 -6.88 10.47 -8.55
C ALA A 151 -8.35 10.82 -8.83
N ALA A 152 -8.69 11.17 -10.07
CA ALA A 152 -10.07 11.46 -10.44
C ALA A 152 -11.02 10.26 -10.24
N THR A 153 -10.56 9.03 -10.49
CA THR A 153 -11.31 7.81 -10.18
C THR A 153 -11.53 7.65 -8.68
N ALA A 154 -10.49 7.84 -7.86
CA ALA A 154 -10.59 7.72 -6.40
C ALA A 154 -11.49 8.80 -5.78
N ASP A 155 -11.38 10.03 -6.27
CA ASP A 155 -12.08 11.21 -5.76
C ASP A 155 -13.46 11.42 -6.43
N ARG A 156 -13.86 10.54 -7.35
CA ARG A 156 -15.12 10.58 -8.09
C ARG A 156 -15.34 11.91 -8.83
N GLN A 157 -14.30 12.38 -9.51
CA GLN A 157 -14.31 13.64 -10.27
C GLN A 157 -14.55 13.39 -11.76
N VAL A 158 -15.45 14.18 -12.36
CA VAL A 158 -15.72 14.16 -13.80
C VAL A 158 -14.46 14.62 -14.56
N LEU A 159 -14.07 13.84 -15.56
CA LEU A 159 -12.94 14.14 -16.43
C LEU A 159 -13.43 14.74 -17.75
N ARG A 160 -12.85 15.88 -18.14
CA ARG A 160 -12.99 16.42 -19.50
C ARG A 160 -11.83 15.95 -20.35
N LEU A 161 -12.11 15.22 -21.43
CA LEU A 161 -11.09 14.64 -22.30
C LEU A 161 -11.34 14.91 -23.78
N GLN A 162 -10.25 15.04 -24.53
CA GLN A 162 -10.25 15.01 -25.98
C GLN A 162 -10.01 13.57 -26.44
N TYR A 163 -11.06 12.94 -26.97
CA TYR A 163 -11.05 11.55 -27.41
C TYR A 163 -10.85 11.45 -28.92
N ASN A 164 -9.78 10.76 -29.32
CA ASN A 164 -9.51 10.39 -30.71
C ASN A 164 -10.03 8.97 -30.96
N GLY A 165 -11.20 8.86 -31.62
CA GLY A 165 -11.80 7.57 -31.96
C GLY A 165 -11.11 6.84 -33.13
N ALA A 166 -11.44 5.55 -33.30
CA ALA A 166 -10.88 4.69 -34.34
C ALA A 166 -11.29 5.09 -35.78
N THR A 167 -12.42 5.75 -35.95
CA THR A 167 -12.85 6.32 -37.24
C THR A 167 -12.11 7.62 -37.49
N ARG A 168 -11.30 7.67 -38.55
CA ARG A 168 -10.59 8.89 -39.00
C ARG A 168 -11.60 10.04 -39.21
N GLY A 169 -11.66 10.96 -38.25
CA GLY A 169 -12.45 12.18 -38.41
C GLY A 169 -12.81 12.85 -37.09
N HIS A 170 -11.86 13.62 -36.55
CA HIS A 170 -12.00 14.62 -35.48
C HIS A 170 -11.95 14.09 -34.03
N ALA A 171 -11.12 14.76 -33.23
CA ALA A 171 -11.14 14.64 -31.77
C ALA A 171 -12.50 15.13 -31.26
N THR A 172 -13.13 14.37 -30.37
CA THR A 172 -14.36 14.78 -29.69
C THR A 172 -14.05 15.18 -28.25
N GLU A 173 -14.65 16.26 -27.75
CA GLU A 173 -14.62 16.56 -26.32
C GLU A 173 -15.71 15.79 -25.59
N ARG A 174 -15.36 15.18 -24.46
CA ARG A 174 -16.27 14.41 -23.63
C ARG A 174 -16.05 14.72 -22.17
N ASP A 175 -17.15 14.90 -21.44
CA ASP A 175 -17.17 14.87 -19.99
C ASP A 175 -17.58 13.45 -19.57
N VAL A 176 -16.74 12.78 -18.79
CA VAL A 176 -16.95 11.36 -18.43
C VAL A 176 -16.77 11.14 -16.92
N GLU A 177 -17.57 10.25 -16.35
CA GLU A 177 -17.45 9.82 -14.96
C GLU A 177 -16.54 8.59 -14.89
N PRO A 178 -15.33 8.68 -14.31
CA PRO A 178 -14.40 7.56 -14.30
C PRO A 178 -14.86 6.45 -13.34
N LEU A 179 -15.37 5.34 -13.88
CA LEU A 179 -15.86 4.19 -13.11
C LEU A 179 -14.73 3.22 -12.73
N GLY A 180 -13.68 3.12 -13.54
CA GLY A 180 -12.57 2.22 -13.25
C GLY A 180 -11.46 2.24 -14.29
N LEU A 181 -10.31 1.70 -13.89
CA LEU A 181 -9.13 1.56 -14.74
C LEU A 181 -8.80 0.07 -14.92
N VAL A 182 -8.59 -0.35 -16.17
CA VAL A 182 -8.26 -1.73 -16.52
C VAL A 182 -7.00 -1.74 -17.36
N TYR A 183 -6.03 -2.60 -17.00
CA TYR A 183 -4.86 -2.86 -17.83
C TYR A 183 -5.10 -4.12 -18.67
N TYR A 184 -5.29 -3.96 -19.98
CA TYR A 184 -5.47 -5.08 -20.92
C TYR A 184 -4.83 -4.75 -22.27
N LEU A 185 -4.41 -5.77 -23.04
CA LEU A 185 -3.65 -5.60 -24.30
C LEU A 185 -2.44 -4.65 -24.17
N GLN A 186 -1.75 -4.71 -23.02
CA GLN A 186 -0.58 -3.87 -22.71
C GLN A 186 -0.88 -2.35 -22.65
N GLN A 187 -2.13 -1.96 -22.46
CA GLN A 187 -2.55 -0.56 -22.37
C GLN A 187 -3.57 -0.34 -21.24
N TRP A 188 -3.54 0.86 -20.66
CA TRP A 188 -4.55 1.30 -19.71
C TRP A 188 -5.80 1.76 -20.44
N HIS A 189 -6.94 1.31 -19.95
CA HIS A 189 -8.26 1.68 -20.43
C HIS A 189 -9.06 2.26 -19.28
N LEU A 190 -9.67 3.42 -19.53
CA LEU A 190 -10.65 4.02 -18.64
C LEU A 190 -12.04 3.47 -19.00
N ILE A 191 -12.77 3.02 -18.00
CA ILE A 191 -14.19 2.68 -18.09
C ILE A 191 -14.97 3.89 -17.58
N ALA A 192 -15.80 4.48 -18.44
CA ALA A 192 -16.59 5.67 -18.17
C ALA A 192 -17.77 5.79 -19.14
#